data_AF-A0A922L0X8-F1
#
_entry.id   AF-A0A922L0X8-F1
#
_cell.length_a   1.000
_cell.length_b   1.000
_cell.length_c   1.000
_cell.angle_alpha   90.00
_cell.angle_beta   90.00
_cell.angle_gamma   90.00
#
_symmetry.space_group_name_H-M   'P 1'
#
loop_
_entity.id
_entity.type
_entity.pdbx_description
1 polymer ?
#
loop_
_entity_poly.entity_id
_entity_poly.type
_entity_poly.pdbx_seq_one_letter_code
_entity_poly.pdbx_strand_id
1 'polypeptide(L)'
;MDPNKFESCDEFVSKLSKRESKELLQKWREENARNSELVRQIWLTKDLGSYLGDEKWVVLEQVCVAAMDLHDKTLIESCITQLLNKFPNSSRVKRLRMMAKLELTQRYDDAIAKYNELIANDESNSLLHKRKIAILIATRKNHLAIKASCDYLKNFMNDHEAWIQLSEFYIQEQEYAKAAFCVEELILSNPHNHLYHERYADIQYTIGTGDSLELARSYYAQATKLKPSSLHALYGLILSSNALATSPKTTASKKKEYILLAQWASNQISNIYKKNLSSSNSIEKANERLIDNIDSALEALSISN
;
A
#
# COMPACT_ATOMS: atom_id res chain seq x y z
N MET A 1 -7.39 5.36 22.54
CA MET A 1 -6.76 4.28 23.33
C MET A 1 -6.15 3.26 22.37
N ASP A 2 -5.03 2.64 22.74
CA ASP A 2 -4.36 1.62 21.92
C ASP A 2 -4.97 0.23 22.21
N PRO A 3 -5.59 -0.45 21.22
CA PRO A 3 -6.20 -1.77 21.40
C PRO A 3 -5.21 -2.85 21.87
N ASN A 4 -3.90 -2.69 21.58
CA ASN A 4 -2.87 -3.67 21.92
C ASN A 4 -2.53 -3.72 23.43
N LYS A 5 -3.14 -2.86 24.24
CA LYS A 5 -2.94 -2.79 25.69
C LYS A 5 -3.97 -3.59 26.50
N PHE A 6 -4.84 -4.36 25.85
CA PHE A 6 -5.95 -5.07 26.46
C PHE A 6 -5.88 -6.57 26.16
N GLU A 7 -6.40 -7.39 27.07
CA GLU A 7 -6.31 -8.86 26.96
C GLU A 7 -7.29 -9.42 25.92
N SER A 8 -8.37 -8.69 25.61
CA SER A 8 -9.35 -9.06 24.58
C SER A 8 -10.03 -7.85 23.94
N CYS A 9 -10.58 -8.07 22.74
CA CYS A 9 -11.43 -7.11 22.03
C CYS A 9 -12.64 -6.69 22.89
N ASP A 10 -13.21 -7.63 23.66
CA ASP A 10 -14.37 -7.39 24.52
C ASP A 10 -14.03 -6.44 25.68
N GLU A 11 -12.89 -6.67 26.33
CA GLU A 11 -12.42 -5.83 27.41
C GLU A 11 -12.17 -4.40 26.91
N PHE A 12 -11.46 -4.26 25.78
CA PHE A 12 -11.21 -2.96 25.16
C PHE A 12 -12.52 -2.24 24.83
N VAL A 13 -13.43 -2.91 24.12
CA VAL A 13 -14.69 -2.30 23.70
C VAL A 13 -15.54 -1.96 24.90
N SER A 14 -15.60 -2.79 25.94
CA SER A 14 -16.39 -2.52 27.16
C SER A 14 -16.06 -1.16 27.79
N LYS A 15 -14.77 -0.77 27.77
CA LYS A 15 -14.26 0.49 28.32
C LYS A 15 -14.52 1.72 27.45
N LEU A 16 -14.88 1.55 26.17
CA LEU A 16 -15.18 2.68 25.28
C LEU A 16 -16.54 3.30 25.58
N SER A 17 -16.62 4.64 25.60
CA SER A 17 -17.88 5.36 25.51
C SER A 17 -18.49 5.27 24.09
N LYS A 18 -19.78 5.61 23.93
CA LYS A 18 -20.42 5.70 22.60
C LYS A 18 -19.71 6.73 21.70
N ARG A 19 -19.22 7.82 22.28
CA ARG A 19 -18.46 8.87 21.59
C ARG A 19 -17.12 8.34 21.07
N GLU A 20 -16.31 7.74 21.93
CA GLU A 20 -15.00 7.18 21.54
C GLU A 20 -15.16 6.07 20.50
N SER A 21 -16.21 5.25 20.62
CA SER A 21 -16.53 4.21 19.63
C SER A 21 -16.83 4.82 18.25
N LYS A 22 -17.63 5.89 18.21
CA LYS A 22 -17.92 6.62 16.97
C LYS A 22 -16.64 7.21 16.34
N GLU A 23 -15.84 7.92 17.14
CA GLU A 23 -14.59 8.54 16.70
C GLU A 23 -13.60 7.49 16.17
N LEU A 24 -13.51 6.33 16.82
CA LEU A 24 -12.64 5.24 16.40
C LEU A 24 -13.11 4.60 15.08
N LEU A 25 -14.41 4.36 14.92
CA LEU A 25 -14.98 3.87 13.67
C LEU A 25 -14.73 4.86 12.53
N GLN A 26 -14.88 6.17 12.77
CA GLN A 26 -14.58 7.21 11.80
C GLN A 26 -13.11 7.22 11.41
N LYS A 27 -12.20 7.22 12.39
CA LYS A 27 -10.76 7.15 12.18
C LYS A 27 -10.39 5.96 11.28
N TRP A 28 -10.92 4.78 11.55
CA TRP A 28 -10.64 3.60 10.74
C TRP A 28 -11.19 3.69 9.31
N ARG A 29 -12.28 4.44 9.07
CA ARG A 29 -12.75 4.71 7.70
C ARG A 29 -11.81 5.67 6.96
N GLU A 30 -11.33 6.72 7.64
CA GLU A 30 -10.43 7.72 7.04
C GLU A 30 -9.05 7.13 6.74
N GLU A 31 -8.55 6.25 7.60
CA GLU A 31 -7.26 5.58 7.45
C GLU A 31 -7.34 4.30 6.58
N ASN A 32 -8.54 3.91 6.11
CA ASN A 32 -8.79 2.61 5.47
C ASN A 32 -8.29 1.40 6.29
N ALA A 33 -8.31 1.50 7.62
CA ALA A 33 -7.81 0.47 8.53
C ALA A 33 -8.81 -0.69 8.68
N ARG A 34 -8.33 -1.92 8.48
CA ARG A 34 -9.16 -3.13 8.51
C ARG A 34 -9.15 -3.80 9.89
N ASN A 35 -9.99 -3.28 10.79
CA ASN A 35 -10.14 -3.77 12.18
C ASN A 35 -11.47 -4.52 12.38
N SER A 36 -11.72 -5.56 11.57
CA SER A 36 -13.05 -6.17 11.40
C SER A 36 -13.65 -6.74 12.70
N GLU A 37 -12.84 -7.36 13.55
CA GLU A 37 -13.30 -7.91 14.84
C GLU A 37 -13.76 -6.81 15.81
N LEU A 38 -12.98 -5.74 15.93
CA LEU A 38 -13.33 -4.59 16.77
C LEU A 38 -14.53 -3.82 16.22
N VAL A 39 -14.63 -3.64 14.90
CA VAL A 39 -15.78 -2.99 14.25
C VAL A 39 -17.07 -3.77 14.56
N ARG A 40 -17.05 -5.11 14.40
CA ARG A 40 -18.19 -5.97 14.76
C ARG A 40 -18.53 -5.82 16.24
N GLN A 41 -17.52 -5.89 17.12
CA GLN A 41 -17.76 -5.89 18.57
C GLN A 41 -18.32 -4.56 19.07
N ILE A 42 -17.81 -3.44 18.56
CA ILE A 42 -18.37 -2.10 18.84
C ILE A 42 -19.83 -2.03 18.41
N TRP A 43 -20.16 -2.52 17.22
CA TRP A 43 -21.54 -2.48 16.71
C TRP A 43 -22.52 -3.29 17.57
N LEU A 44 -22.11 -4.49 17.99
CA LEU A 44 -22.96 -5.40 18.77
C LEU A 44 -23.15 -4.94 20.23
N THR A 45 -22.17 -4.27 20.83
CA THR A 45 -22.18 -3.97 22.27
C THR A 45 -22.62 -2.55 22.63
N LYS A 46 -22.36 -1.56 21.77
CA LYS A 46 -22.52 -0.14 22.14
C LYS A 46 -23.87 0.47 21.82
N ASP A 47 -24.75 -0.27 21.16
CA ASP A 47 -26.07 0.22 20.72
C ASP A 47 -25.99 1.64 20.14
N LEU A 48 -25.19 1.77 19.07
CA LEU A 48 -24.89 3.06 18.45
C LEU A 48 -26.00 3.52 17.49
N GLY A 49 -27.01 2.69 17.24
CA GLY A 49 -27.98 2.89 16.16
C GLY A 49 -28.70 4.24 16.23
N SER A 50 -29.21 4.64 17.40
CA SER A 50 -29.87 5.94 17.61
C SER A 50 -28.88 7.08 17.80
N TYR A 51 -27.68 6.81 18.33
CA TYR A 51 -26.66 7.80 18.64
C TYR A 51 -25.97 8.39 17.40
N LEU A 52 -25.87 7.60 16.32
CA LEU A 52 -25.12 7.99 15.11
C LEU A 52 -25.86 8.96 14.18
N GLY A 53 -27.18 9.10 14.30
CA GLY A 53 -27.97 9.88 13.35
C GLY A 53 -27.75 9.42 11.91
N ASP A 54 -27.39 10.34 11.01
CA ASP A 54 -27.15 10.03 9.59
C ASP A 54 -25.85 9.24 9.34
N GLU A 55 -24.86 9.32 10.24
CA GLU A 55 -23.63 8.53 10.13
C GLU A 55 -23.89 7.02 10.29
N LYS A 56 -25.06 6.64 10.80
CA LYS A 56 -25.48 5.24 10.94
C LYS A 56 -25.28 4.47 9.64
N TRP A 57 -25.58 5.07 8.48
CA TRP A 57 -25.56 4.38 7.20
C TRP A 57 -24.14 4.06 6.72
N VAL A 58 -23.20 4.98 6.90
CA VAL A 58 -21.78 4.73 6.57
C VAL A 58 -21.14 3.77 7.55
N VAL A 59 -21.54 3.79 8.83
CA VAL A 59 -21.14 2.79 9.83
C VAL A 59 -21.70 1.42 9.47
N LEU A 60 -22.96 1.32 9.03
CA LEU A 60 -23.55 0.05 8.59
C LEU A 60 -22.82 -0.56 7.39
N GLU A 61 -22.37 0.25 6.42
CA GLU A 61 -21.53 -0.23 5.32
C GLU A 61 -20.19 -0.78 5.86
N GLN A 62 -19.54 -0.08 6.78
CA GLN A 62 -18.29 -0.52 7.42
C GLN A 62 -18.46 -1.82 8.20
N VAL A 63 -19.54 -1.94 8.97
CA VAL A 63 -19.89 -3.15 9.73
C VAL A 63 -20.19 -4.30 8.80
N CYS A 64 -20.88 -4.06 7.68
CA CYS A 64 -21.14 -5.10 6.69
C CYS A 64 -19.85 -5.65 6.08
N VAL A 65 -18.86 -4.80 5.79
CA VAL A 65 -17.55 -5.23 5.29
C VAL A 65 -16.82 -6.05 6.36
N ALA A 66 -16.78 -5.57 7.60
CA ALA A 66 -16.20 -6.32 8.71
C ALA A 66 -16.88 -7.68 8.93
N ALA A 67 -18.21 -7.74 8.81
CA ALA A 67 -18.97 -8.98 8.93
C ALA A 67 -18.65 -9.97 7.81
N MET A 68 -18.40 -9.50 6.57
CA MET A 68 -17.94 -10.35 5.47
C MET A 68 -16.58 -10.97 5.76
N ASP A 69 -15.64 -10.22 6.33
CA ASP A 69 -14.31 -10.73 6.70
C ASP A 69 -14.37 -11.82 7.77
N LEU A 70 -15.34 -11.70 8.68
CA LEU A 70 -15.55 -12.64 9.78
C LEU A 70 -16.56 -13.74 9.42
N HIS A 71 -17.05 -13.76 8.19
CA HIS A 71 -18.09 -14.68 7.71
C HIS A 71 -19.36 -14.71 8.58
N ASP A 72 -19.71 -13.59 9.23
CA ASP A 72 -20.92 -13.45 10.06
C ASP A 72 -22.15 -13.20 9.19
N LYS A 73 -22.75 -14.29 8.69
CA LYS A 73 -23.89 -14.26 7.77
C LYS A 73 -25.08 -13.47 8.31
N THR A 74 -25.38 -13.64 9.59
CA THR A 74 -26.53 -12.98 10.24
C THR A 74 -26.35 -11.47 10.24
N LEU A 75 -25.14 -10.99 10.58
CA LEU A 75 -24.86 -9.56 10.58
C LEU A 75 -24.83 -8.98 9.16
N ILE A 76 -24.26 -9.70 8.19
CA ILE A 76 -24.28 -9.30 6.77
C ILE A 76 -25.74 -9.09 6.29
N GLU A 77 -26.61 -10.07 6.54
CA GLU A 77 -28.01 -10.00 6.12
C GLU A 77 -28.76 -8.84 6.79
N SER A 78 -28.53 -8.62 8.08
CA SER A 78 -29.09 -7.49 8.83
C SER A 78 -28.65 -6.14 8.25
N CYS A 79 -27.35 -5.94 8.00
CA CYS A 79 -26.82 -4.71 7.43
C CYS A 79 -27.37 -4.44 6.03
N ILE A 80 -27.32 -5.44 5.13
CA ILE A 80 -27.80 -5.31 3.75
C ILE A 80 -29.29 -4.99 3.71
N THR A 81 -30.11 -5.65 4.56
CA THR A 81 -31.56 -5.41 4.61
C THR A 81 -31.86 -3.98 5.04
N GLN A 82 -31.22 -3.49 6.11
CA GLN A 82 -31.39 -2.11 6.57
C GLN A 82 -30.99 -1.09 5.51
N LEU A 83 -29.86 -1.31 4.83
CA LEU A 83 -29.36 -0.42 3.78
C LEU A 83 -30.28 -0.41 2.54
N LEU A 84 -30.80 -1.56 2.12
CA LEU A 84 -31.72 -1.65 0.98
C LEU A 84 -33.08 -1.01 1.29
N ASN A 85 -33.59 -1.17 2.51
CA ASN A 85 -34.86 -0.53 2.92
C ASN A 85 -34.76 1.00 2.87
N LYS A 86 -33.60 1.57 3.22
CA LYS A 86 -33.38 3.01 3.17
C LYS A 86 -32.99 3.52 1.78
N PHE A 87 -32.18 2.76 1.04
CA PHE A 87 -31.59 3.18 -0.25
C PHE A 87 -31.71 2.09 -1.34
N PRO A 88 -32.93 1.75 -1.79
CA PRO A 88 -33.15 0.60 -2.67
C PRO A 88 -32.44 0.70 -4.03
N ASN A 89 -32.23 1.92 -4.52
CA ASN A 89 -31.62 2.18 -5.83
C ASN A 89 -30.14 2.56 -5.77
N SER A 90 -29.53 2.64 -4.58
CA SER A 90 -28.14 3.08 -4.41
C SER A 90 -27.14 2.12 -5.05
N SER A 91 -26.25 2.66 -5.89
CA SER A 91 -25.14 1.91 -6.49
C SER A 91 -24.18 1.35 -5.44
N ARG A 92 -23.95 2.09 -4.35
CA ARG A 92 -23.13 1.66 -3.20
C ARG A 92 -23.71 0.41 -2.54
N VAL A 93 -25.03 0.43 -2.25
CA VAL A 93 -25.71 -0.71 -1.61
C VAL A 93 -25.77 -1.91 -2.56
N LYS A 94 -26.02 -1.69 -3.86
CA LYS A 94 -25.97 -2.74 -4.89
C LYS A 94 -24.58 -3.40 -4.93
N ARG A 95 -23.49 -2.62 -4.94
CA ARG A 95 -22.11 -3.13 -4.91
C ARG A 95 -21.87 -4.00 -3.66
N LEU A 96 -22.22 -3.49 -2.48
CA LEU A 96 -22.04 -4.20 -1.21
C LEU A 96 -22.83 -5.52 -1.17
N ARG A 97 -24.06 -5.52 -1.71
CA ARG A 97 -24.85 -6.74 -1.87
C ARG A 97 -24.20 -7.75 -2.81
N MET A 98 -23.59 -7.31 -3.91
CA MET A 98 -22.87 -8.22 -4.83
C MET A 98 -21.63 -8.82 -4.15
N MET A 99 -20.88 -8.02 -3.39
CA MET A 99 -19.77 -8.52 -2.57
C MET A 99 -20.25 -9.62 -1.62
N ALA A 100 -21.33 -9.36 -0.87
CA ALA A 100 -21.88 -10.29 0.12
C ALA A 100 -22.46 -11.58 -0.49
N LYS A 101 -23.15 -11.49 -1.64
CA LYS A 101 -23.87 -12.63 -2.22
C LYS A 101 -23.06 -13.46 -3.19
N LEU A 102 -22.18 -12.83 -3.97
CA LEU A 102 -21.47 -13.46 -5.07
C LEU A 102 -19.98 -13.60 -4.78
N GLU A 103 -19.31 -12.52 -4.38
CA GLU A 103 -17.85 -12.57 -4.17
C GLU A 103 -17.48 -13.42 -2.94
N LEU A 104 -18.20 -13.23 -1.82
CA LEU A 104 -17.98 -14.00 -0.59
C LEU A 104 -18.23 -15.51 -0.78
N THR A 105 -19.12 -15.86 -1.72
CA THR A 105 -19.43 -17.25 -2.08
C THR A 105 -18.62 -17.76 -3.28
N GLN A 106 -17.63 -16.98 -3.74
CA GLN A 106 -16.74 -17.29 -4.85
C GLN A 106 -17.45 -17.51 -6.20
N ARG A 107 -18.67 -16.99 -6.36
CA ARG A 107 -19.41 -16.98 -7.62
C ARG A 107 -18.93 -15.84 -8.52
N TYR A 108 -17.65 -15.91 -8.90
CA TYR A 108 -16.94 -14.82 -9.55
C TYR A 108 -17.46 -14.49 -10.95
N ASP A 109 -17.84 -15.49 -11.75
CA ASP A 109 -18.36 -15.25 -13.10
C ASP A 109 -19.71 -14.52 -13.06
N ASP A 110 -20.59 -14.90 -12.12
CA ASP A 110 -21.85 -14.20 -11.86
C ASP A 110 -21.60 -12.76 -11.39
N ALA A 111 -20.62 -12.56 -10.51
CA ALA A 111 -20.24 -11.24 -10.03
C ALA A 111 -19.74 -10.34 -11.17
N ILE A 112 -18.88 -10.86 -12.05
CA ILE A 112 -18.38 -10.15 -13.23
C ILE A 112 -19.54 -9.78 -14.16
N ALA A 113 -20.46 -10.69 -14.44
CA ALA A 113 -21.62 -10.42 -15.28
C ALA A 113 -22.47 -9.27 -14.70
N LYS A 114 -22.70 -9.28 -13.38
CA LYS A 114 -23.42 -8.20 -12.69
C LYS A 114 -22.66 -6.89 -12.63
N TYR A 115 -21.34 -6.91 -12.45
CA TYR A 115 -20.56 -5.68 -12.52
C TYR A 115 -20.55 -5.08 -13.91
N ASN A 116 -20.48 -5.88 -14.97
CA ASN A 116 -20.59 -5.38 -16.35
C ASN A 116 -21.95 -4.71 -16.60
N GLU A 117 -23.05 -5.32 -16.16
CA GLU A 117 -24.40 -4.73 -16.25
C GLU A 117 -24.48 -3.38 -15.50
N LEU A 118 -23.94 -3.31 -14.28
CA LEU A 118 -23.97 -2.09 -13.48
C LEU A 118 -23.05 -0.99 -14.04
N ILE A 119 -21.89 -1.35 -14.59
CA ILE A 119 -20.96 -0.43 -15.25
C ILE A 119 -21.59 0.13 -16.53
N ALA A 120 -22.27 -0.69 -17.33
CA ALA A 120 -22.96 -0.21 -18.53
C ALA A 120 -24.07 0.81 -18.22
N ASN A 121 -24.66 0.74 -17.02
CA ASN A 121 -25.65 1.71 -16.56
C ASN A 121 -25.01 3.01 -16.00
N ASP A 122 -23.79 2.94 -15.47
CA ASP A 122 -23.06 4.06 -14.89
C ASP A 122 -21.54 3.83 -15.03
N GLU A 123 -21.01 4.25 -16.19
CA GLU A 123 -19.60 4.02 -16.54
C GLU A 123 -18.64 4.82 -15.64
N SER A 124 -19.14 5.89 -15.01
CA SER A 124 -18.38 6.78 -14.12
C SER A 124 -18.10 6.17 -12.74
N ASN A 125 -18.70 5.01 -12.44
CA ASN A 125 -18.58 4.36 -11.15
C ASN A 125 -17.26 3.59 -10.99
N SER A 126 -16.21 4.31 -10.60
CA SER A 126 -14.86 3.74 -10.43
C SER A 126 -14.82 2.51 -9.54
N LEU A 127 -15.66 2.47 -8.50
CA LEU A 127 -15.66 1.39 -7.51
C LEU A 127 -16.17 0.06 -8.09
N LEU A 128 -17.07 0.07 -9.08
CA LEU A 128 -17.53 -1.16 -9.75
C LEU A 128 -16.42 -1.74 -10.63
N HIS A 129 -15.69 -0.88 -11.37
CA HIS A 129 -14.52 -1.29 -12.12
C HIS A 129 -13.45 -1.89 -11.21
N LYS A 130 -13.14 -1.24 -10.08
CA LYS A 130 -12.19 -1.75 -9.08
C LYS A 130 -12.61 -3.11 -8.51
N ARG A 131 -13.90 -3.39 -8.27
CA ARG A 131 -14.37 -4.72 -7.85
C ARG A 131 -14.13 -5.78 -8.93
N LYS A 132 -14.43 -5.48 -10.20
CA LYS A 132 -14.14 -6.38 -11.32
C LYS A 132 -12.66 -6.70 -11.41
N ILE A 133 -11.78 -5.70 -11.30
CA ILE A 133 -10.32 -5.90 -11.27
C ILE A 133 -9.93 -6.77 -10.08
N ALA A 134 -10.47 -6.52 -8.88
CA ALA A 134 -10.19 -7.33 -7.69
C ALA A 134 -10.57 -8.81 -7.87
N ILE A 135 -11.68 -9.12 -8.55
CA ILE A 135 -12.06 -10.50 -8.87
C ILE A 135 -11.05 -11.14 -9.85
N LEU A 136 -10.57 -10.39 -10.84
CA LEU A 136 -9.56 -10.89 -11.78
C LEU A 136 -8.24 -11.20 -11.07
N ILE A 137 -7.85 -10.38 -10.08
CA ILE A 137 -6.70 -10.65 -9.20
C ILE A 137 -6.95 -11.93 -8.39
N ALA A 138 -8.10 -12.03 -7.71
CA ALA A 138 -8.43 -13.19 -6.87
C ALA A 138 -8.45 -14.52 -7.66
N THR A 139 -8.83 -14.46 -8.94
CA THR A 139 -8.87 -15.61 -9.85
C THR A 139 -7.56 -15.83 -10.62
N ARG A 140 -6.49 -15.08 -10.32
CA ARG A 140 -5.16 -15.16 -10.96
C ARG A 140 -5.20 -14.98 -12.49
N LYS A 141 -6.18 -14.21 -12.98
CA LYS A 141 -6.32 -13.88 -14.42
C LYS A 141 -5.54 -12.60 -14.73
N ASN A 142 -4.23 -12.60 -14.50
CA ASN A 142 -3.36 -11.42 -14.58
C ASN A 142 -3.47 -10.65 -15.91
N HIS A 143 -3.43 -11.34 -17.04
CA HIS A 143 -3.56 -10.70 -18.36
C HIS A 143 -4.89 -9.93 -18.53
N LEU A 144 -6.00 -10.47 -17.99
CA LEU A 144 -7.28 -9.78 -18.00
C LEU A 144 -7.30 -8.63 -17.00
N ALA A 145 -6.65 -8.78 -15.84
CA ALA A 145 -6.53 -7.72 -14.85
C ALA A 145 -5.75 -6.52 -15.43
N ILE A 146 -4.63 -6.76 -16.12
CA ILE A 146 -3.87 -5.73 -16.84
C ILE A 146 -4.76 -5.02 -17.86
N LYS A 147 -5.44 -5.77 -18.74
CA LYS A 147 -6.33 -5.20 -19.75
C LYS A 147 -7.42 -4.33 -19.10
N ALA A 148 -8.09 -4.85 -18.07
CA ALA A 148 -9.13 -4.15 -17.34
C ALA A 148 -8.61 -2.88 -16.64
N SER A 149 -7.40 -2.92 -16.06
CA SER A 149 -6.76 -1.75 -15.45
C SER A 149 -6.36 -0.70 -16.48
N CYS A 150 -5.85 -1.09 -17.65
CA CYS A 150 -5.57 -0.16 -18.73
C CYS A 150 -6.85 0.50 -19.25
N ASP A 151 -7.92 -0.29 -19.45
CA ASP A 151 -9.22 0.25 -19.87
C ASP A 151 -9.82 1.19 -18.81
N TYR A 152 -9.64 0.87 -17.52
CA TYR A 152 -10.02 1.75 -16.41
C TYR A 152 -9.26 3.09 -16.44
N LEU A 153 -7.93 3.05 -16.54
CA LEU A 153 -7.09 4.24 -16.50
C LEU A 153 -7.29 5.20 -17.68
N LYS A 154 -7.84 4.72 -18.82
CA LYS A 154 -8.28 5.61 -19.92
C LYS A 154 -9.35 6.61 -19.47
N ASN A 155 -10.22 6.21 -18.53
CA ASN A 155 -11.33 7.04 -18.03
C ASN A 155 -11.01 7.66 -16.65
N PHE A 156 -10.14 7.03 -15.86
CA PHE A 156 -9.82 7.44 -14.48
C PHE A 156 -8.31 7.72 -14.30
N MET A 157 -7.73 8.51 -15.20
CA MET A 157 -6.28 8.74 -15.28
C MET A 157 -5.65 9.35 -14.02
N ASN A 158 -6.43 10.06 -13.20
CA ASN A 158 -5.96 10.65 -11.93
C ASN A 158 -5.98 9.66 -10.75
N ASP A 159 -6.34 8.40 -10.96
CA ASP A 159 -6.36 7.39 -9.91
C ASP A 159 -4.96 6.82 -9.67
N HIS A 160 -4.23 7.43 -8.72
CA HIS A 160 -2.87 7.03 -8.39
C HIS A 160 -2.78 5.57 -7.89
N GLU A 161 -3.79 5.06 -7.16
CA GLU A 161 -3.79 3.67 -6.68
C GLU A 161 -3.85 2.69 -7.86
N ALA A 162 -4.63 3.01 -8.89
CA ALA A 162 -4.74 2.19 -10.08
C ALA A 162 -3.43 2.15 -10.88
N TRP A 163 -2.70 3.27 -10.98
CA TRP A 163 -1.35 3.30 -11.56
C TRP A 163 -0.34 2.45 -10.77
N ILE A 164 -0.36 2.55 -9.44
CA ILE A 164 0.46 1.74 -8.53
C ILE A 164 0.16 0.24 -8.72
N GLN A 165 -1.11 -0.13 -8.87
CA GLN A 165 -1.55 -1.50 -9.07
C GLN A 165 -1.17 -2.02 -10.47
N LEU A 166 -1.28 -1.19 -11.51
CA LEU A 166 -0.88 -1.56 -12.86
C LEU A 166 0.63 -1.75 -12.97
N SER A 167 1.43 -0.89 -12.32
CA SER A 167 2.89 -1.07 -12.28
C SER A 167 3.27 -2.41 -11.62
N GLU A 168 2.57 -2.80 -10.55
CA GLU A 168 2.77 -4.08 -9.88
C GLU A 168 2.45 -5.26 -10.79
N PHE A 169 1.36 -5.20 -11.57
CA PHE A 169 1.06 -6.25 -12.55
C PHE A 169 2.17 -6.39 -13.59
N TYR A 170 2.70 -5.27 -14.10
CA TYR A 170 3.82 -5.34 -15.05
C TYR A 170 5.11 -5.87 -14.43
N ILE A 171 5.39 -5.58 -13.15
CA ILE A 171 6.52 -6.19 -12.43
C ILE A 171 6.35 -7.71 -12.34
N GLN A 172 5.15 -8.19 -12.02
CA GLN A 172 4.85 -9.63 -11.91
C GLN A 172 5.03 -10.36 -13.25
N GLU A 173 4.72 -9.70 -14.36
CA GLU A 173 4.92 -10.22 -15.72
C GLU A 173 6.32 -9.88 -16.29
N GLN A 174 7.23 -9.34 -15.48
CA GLN A 174 8.61 -8.96 -15.86
C GLN A 174 8.69 -7.91 -16.99
N GLU A 175 7.61 -7.16 -17.18
CA GLU A 175 7.47 -6.08 -18.16
C GLU A 175 7.94 -4.75 -17.56
N TYR A 176 9.19 -4.71 -17.11
CA TYR A 176 9.73 -3.61 -16.29
C TYR A 176 9.66 -2.23 -16.96
N ALA A 177 9.78 -2.16 -18.29
CA ALA A 177 9.65 -0.89 -19.02
C ALA A 177 8.23 -0.31 -18.89
N LYS A 178 7.20 -1.16 -18.95
CA LYS A 178 5.80 -0.73 -18.75
C LYS A 178 5.52 -0.39 -17.30
N ALA A 179 6.14 -1.11 -16.36
CA ALA A 179 6.07 -0.76 -14.94
C ALA A 179 6.69 0.61 -14.66
N ALA A 180 7.86 0.90 -15.25
CA ALA A 180 8.53 2.19 -15.13
C ALA A 180 7.66 3.33 -15.65
N PHE A 181 7.04 3.16 -16.83
CA PHE A 181 6.09 4.12 -17.39
C PHE A 181 4.93 4.45 -16.43
N CYS A 182 4.34 3.43 -15.80
CA CYS A 182 3.27 3.65 -14.82
C CYS A 182 3.73 4.51 -13.63
N VAL A 183 4.99 4.36 -13.20
CA VAL A 183 5.55 5.16 -12.10
C VAL A 183 5.96 6.56 -12.56
N GLU A 184 6.34 6.75 -13.83
CA GLU A 184 6.57 8.08 -14.41
C GLU A 184 5.31 8.94 -14.33
N GLU A 185 4.14 8.39 -14.68
CA GLU A 185 2.85 9.08 -14.52
C GLU A 185 2.56 9.49 -13.06
N LEU A 186 2.96 8.65 -12.09
CA LEU A 186 2.86 8.96 -10.66
C LEU A 186 3.81 10.09 -10.23
N ILE A 187 5.03 10.13 -10.78
CA ILE A 187 6.01 11.19 -10.51
C ILE A 187 5.55 12.50 -11.15
N LEU A 188 5.03 12.47 -12.37
CA LEU A 188 4.51 13.65 -13.05
C LEU A 188 3.35 14.29 -12.28
N SER A 189 2.45 13.47 -11.73
CA SER A 189 1.33 13.95 -10.91
C SER A 189 1.76 14.41 -9.51
N ASN A 190 2.77 13.77 -8.90
CA ASN A 190 3.23 14.07 -7.54
C ASN A 190 4.76 14.08 -7.42
N PRO A 191 5.45 15.11 -7.95
CA PRO A 191 6.91 15.13 -8.07
C PRO A 191 7.66 15.19 -6.73
N HIS A 192 6.98 15.57 -5.65
CA HIS A 192 7.54 15.65 -4.30
C HIS A 192 7.35 14.38 -3.46
N ASN A 193 6.71 13.34 -4.01
CA ASN A 193 6.50 12.09 -3.30
C ASN A 193 7.75 11.19 -3.41
N HIS A 194 8.54 11.10 -2.33
CA HIS A 194 9.77 10.31 -2.31
C HIS A 194 9.54 8.82 -2.62
N LEU A 195 8.38 8.25 -2.29
CA LEU A 195 8.06 6.83 -2.52
C LEU A 195 7.99 6.49 -4.01
N TYR A 196 7.55 7.43 -4.86
CA TYR A 196 7.49 7.20 -6.30
C TYR A 196 8.89 7.23 -6.92
N HIS A 197 9.77 8.10 -6.43
CA HIS A 197 11.18 8.11 -6.84
C HIS A 197 11.91 6.83 -6.41
N GLU A 198 11.67 6.35 -5.18
CA GLU A 198 12.20 5.05 -4.70
C GLU A 198 11.73 3.91 -5.59
N ARG A 199 10.42 3.82 -5.86
CA ARG A 199 9.85 2.75 -6.67
C ARG A 199 10.35 2.77 -8.12
N TYR A 200 10.47 3.96 -8.72
CA TYR A 200 11.03 4.08 -10.06
C TYR A 200 12.50 3.64 -10.09
N ALA A 201 13.27 4.04 -9.09
CA ALA A 201 14.67 3.64 -8.95
C ALA A 201 14.81 2.12 -8.77
N ASP A 202 13.95 1.47 -7.98
CA ASP A 202 13.94 0.01 -7.82
C ASP A 202 13.69 -0.70 -9.16
N ILE A 203 12.75 -0.22 -9.97
CA ILE A 203 12.45 -0.80 -11.28
C ILE A 203 13.64 -0.62 -12.22
N GLN A 204 14.23 0.58 -12.27
CA GLN A 204 15.41 0.84 -13.11
C GLN A 204 16.63 0.02 -12.66
N TYR A 205 16.85 -0.11 -11.36
CA TYR A 205 17.91 -0.96 -10.83
C TYR A 205 17.71 -2.42 -11.24
N THR A 206 16.46 -2.90 -11.21
CA THR A 206 16.09 -4.26 -11.64
C THR A 206 16.34 -4.48 -13.14
N ILE A 207 16.10 -3.47 -14.00
CA ILE A 207 16.43 -3.54 -15.43
C ILE A 207 17.95 -3.70 -15.63
N GLY A 208 18.77 -3.06 -14.80
CA GLY A 208 20.20 -3.37 -14.67
C GLY A 208 21.10 -2.98 -15.85
N THR A 209 20.57 -2.29 -16.87
CA THR A 209 21.41 -1.74 -17.95
C THR A 209 22.26 -0.59 -17.41
N GLY A 210 23.36 -0.23 -18.09
CA GLY A 210 24.21 0.89 -17.64
C GLY A 210 23.44 2.21 -17.51
N ASP A 211 22.56 2.49 -18.47
CA ASP A 211 21.72 3.70 -18.45
C ASP A 211 20.64 3.60 -17.36
N SER A 212 20.02 2.43 -17.19
CA SER A 212 19.04 2.21 -16.11
C SER A 212 19.67 2.31 -14.72
N LEU A 213 20.91 1.86 -14.52
CA LEU A 213 21.61 2.00 -13.25
C LEU A 213 21.94 3.47 -12.93
N GLU A 214 22.26 4.28 -13.94
CA GLU A 214 22.43 5.73 -13.76
C GLU A 214 21.11 6.43 -13.41
N LEU A 215 20.00 6.03 -14.03
CA LEU A 215 18.66 6.49 -13.67
C LEU A 215 18.33 6.08 -12.23
N ALA A 216 18.53 4.80 -11.87
CA ALA A 216 18.28 4.31 -10.53
C ALA A 216 19.03 5.14 -9.48
N ARG A 217 20.34 5.33 -9.67
CA ARG A 217 21.17 6.18 -8.79
C ARG A 217 20.62 7.60 -8.65
N SER A 218 20.24 8.23 -9.78
CA SER A 218 19.72 9.60 -9.79
C SER A 218 18.39 9.72 -9.07
N TYR A 219 17.47 8.77 -9.26
CA TYR A 219 16.16 8.77 -8.61
C TYR A 219 16.25 8.38 -7.13
N TYR A 220 17.14 7.48 -6.73
CA TYR A 220 17.46 7.27 -5.30
C TYR A 220 18.01 8.54 -4.67
N ALA A 221 18.93 9.25 -5.32
CA ALA A 221 19.45 10.52 -4.82
C ALA A 221 18.33 11.57 -4.66
N GLN A 222 17.40 11.65 -5.61
CA GLN A 222 16.23 12.53 -5.52
C GLN A 222 15.30 12.12 -4.37
N ALA A 223 15.05 10.83 -4.17
CA ALA A 223 14.30 10.34 -3.03
C ALA A 223 14.98 10.69 -1.69
N THR A 224 16.30 10.51 -1.58
CA THR A 224 17.09 10.92 -0.41
C THR A 224 17.00 12.43 -0.19
N LYS A 225 17.02 13.25 -1.24
CA LYS A 225 16.84 14.70 -1.11
C LYS A 225 15.47 15.07 -0.55
N LEU A 226 14.40 14.40 -1.00
CA LEU A 226 13.04 14.62 -0.52
C LEU A 226 12.83 14.08 0.90
N LYS A 227 13.46 12.93 1.22
CA LYS A 227 13.43 12.30 2.55
C LYS A 227 14.82 11.78 2.95
N PRO A 228 15.64 12.61 3.63
CA PRO A 228 17.00 12.23 4.02
C PRO A 228 17.08 11.04 4.98
N SER A 229 15.99 10.75 5.71
CA SER A 229 15.91 9.61 6.64
C SER A 229 15.44 8.31 5.99
N SER A 230 15.22 8.29 4.67
CA SER A 230 14.81 7.07 3.97
C SER A 230 15.98 6.10 3.86
N LEU A 231 15.98 5.06 4.70
CA LEU A 231 16.94 3.97 4.61
C LEU A 231 16.86 3.27 3.25
N HIS A 232 15.66 3.10 2.69
CA HIS A 232 15.45 2.49 1.37
C HIS A 232 16.24 3.24 0.29
N ALA A 233 16.06 4.57 0.21
CA ALA A 233 16.75 5.38 -0.79
C ALA A 233 18.27 5.38 -0.58
N LEU A 234 18.74 5.44 0.67
CA LEU A 234 20.18 5.41 0.99
C LEU A 234 20.82 4.07 0.60
N TYR A 235 20.19 2.94 0.91
CA TYR A 235 20.67 1.62 0.47
C TYR A 235 20.65 1.50 -1.06
N GLY A 236 19.58 1.94 -1.72
CA GLY A 236 19.50 1.98 -3.17
C GLY A 236 20.63 2.81 -3.80
N LEU A 237 21.00 3.93 -3.18
CA LEU A 237 22.10 4.78 -3.62
C LEU A 237 23.46 4.07 -3.51
N ILE A 238 23.70 3.32 -2.42
CA ILE A 238 24.90 2.49 -2.25
C ILE A 238 24.96 1.42 -3.33
N LEU A 239 23.87 0.65 -3.50
CA LEU A 239 23.80 -0.46 -4.44
C LEU A 239 24.03 -0.01 -5.89
N SER A 240 23.28 1.01 -6.33
CA SER A 240 23.39 1.56 -7.69
C SER A 240 24.77 2.19 -7.96
N SER A 241 25.33 2.91 -7.00
CA SER A 241 26.67 3.51 -7.14
C SER A 241 27.76 2.44 -7.21
N ASN A 242 27.71 1.40 -6.37
CA ASN A 242 28.67 0.31 -6.40
C ASN A 242 28.58 -0.50 -7.71
N ALA A 243 27.38 -0.79 -8.20
CA ALA A 243 27.17 -1.48 -9.47
C ALA A 243 27.76 -0.68 -10.66
N LEU A 244 27.64 0.65 -10.64
CA LEU A 244 28.27 1.50 -11.64
C LEU A 244 29.80 1.59 -11.48
N ALA A 245 30.32 1.55 -10.25
CA ALA A 245 31.76 1.60 -9.98
C ALA A 245 32.50 0.32 -10.40
N THR A 246 31.84 -0.83 -10.37
CA THR A 246 32.39 -2.12 -10.82
C THR A 246 32.26 -2.34 -12.32
N SER A 247 31.46 -1.54 -13.02
CA SER A 247 31.29 -1.64 -14.46
C SER A 247 32.61 -1.34 -15.21
N PRO A 248 33.03 -2.20 -16.15
CA PRO A 248 34.27 -2.03 -16.91
C PRO A 248 34.22 -0.82 -17.85
N LYS A 249 33.03 -0.29 -18.14
CA LYS A 249 32.82 0.89 -19.00
C LYS A 249 33.00 2.21 -18.23
N THR A 250 33.17 2.15 -16.91
CA THR A 250 33.22 3.33 -16.06
C THR A 250 34.61 3.94 -16.04
N THR A 251 34.69 5.23 -16.39
CA THR A 251 35.94 6.00 -16.30
C THR A 251 36.44 6.11 -14.86
N ALA A 252 37.76 6.24 -14.66
CA ALA A 252 38.34 6.38 -13.32
C ALA A 252 37.77 7.57 -12.53
N SER A 253 37.45 8.68 -13.20
CA SER A 253 36.83 9.85 -12.56
C SER A 253 35.44 9.53 -12.02
N LYS A 254 34.57 8.93 -12.84
CA LYS A 254 33.22 8.52 -12.43
C LYS A 254 33.26 7.44 -11.34
N LYS A 255 34.18 6.48 -11.45
CA LYS A 255 34.38 5.44 -10.43
C LYS A 255 34.61 6.05 -9.05
N LYS A 256 35.48 7.06 -8.95
CA LYS A 256 35.75 7.78 -7.70
C LYS A 256 34.51 8.51 -7.16
N GLU A 257 33.73 9.13 -8.04
CA GLU A 257 32.47 9.80 -7.66
C GLU A 257 31.45 8.82 -7.07
N TYR A 258 31.24 7.67 -7.73
CA TYR A 258 30.31 6.65 -7.25
C TYR A 258 30.72 6.07 -5.90
N ILE A 259 32.02 5.78 -5.70
CA ILE A 259 32.54 5.29 -4.43
C ILE A 259 32.32 6.33 -3.32
N LEU A 260 32.59 7.61 -3.59
CA LEU A 260 32.39 8.68 -2.62
C LEU A 260 30.91 8.82 -2.24
N LEU A 261 30.01 8.70 -3.21
CA LEU A 261 28.57 8.77 -2.98
C LEU A 261 28.06 7.60 -2.14
N ALA A 262 28.53 6.38 -2.41
CA ALA A 262 28.22 5.20 -1.60
C ALA A 262 28.74 5.35 -0.15
N GLN A 263 29.97 5.85 0.04
CA GLN A 263 30.52 6.13 1.37
C GLN A 263 29.71 7.20 2.11
N TRP A 264 29.32 8.29 1.43
CA TRP A 264 28.46 9.31 2.00
C TRP A 264 27.13 8.73 2.48
N ALA A 265 26.47 7.91 1.65
CA ALA A 265 25.21 7.27 1.98
C ALA A 265 25.36 6.32 3.18
N SER A 266 26.45 5.53 3.24
CA SER A 266 26.77 4.66 4.38
C SER A 266 26.88 5.46 5.67
N ASN A 267 27.60 6.58 5.66
CA ASN A 267 27.71 7.45 6.82
C ASN A 267 26.36 8.03 7.26
N GLN A 268 25.46 8.36 6.33
CA GLN A 268 24.09 8.80 6.68
C GLN A 268 23.31 7.68 7.37
N ILE A 269 23.41 6.44 6.87
CA ILE A 269 22.78 5.28 7.48
C ILE A 269 23.28 5.10 8.93
N SER A 270 24.60 5.06 9.15
CA SER A 270 25.18 4.91 10.49
C SER A 270 24.73 6.03 11.44
N ASN A 271 24.61 7.27 10.95
CA ASN A 271 24.07 8.39 11.73
C ASN A 271 22.59 8.20 12.13
N ILE A 272 21.75 7.69 11.22
CA ILE A 272 20.34 7.38 11.49
C ILE A 272 20.24 6.30 12.57
N TYR A 273 21.03 5.22 12.45
CA TYR A 273 21.08 4.17 13.46
C TYR A 273 21.53 4.71 14.83
N LYS A 274 22.65 5.44 14.90
CA LYS A 274 23.14 6.05 16.16
C LYS A 274 22.09 6.95 16.82
N LYS A 275 21.36 7.75 16.05
CA LYS A 275 20.27 8.60 16.56
C LYS A 275 19.12 7.77 17.12
N ASN A 276 18.70 6.72 16.42
CA ASN A 276 17.62 5.84 16.88
C ASN A 276 18.02 5.03 18.11
N LEU A 277 19.28 4.59 18.20
CA LEU A 277 19.82 3.98 19.42
C LEU A 277 19.73 4.96 20.58
N SER A 278 20.24 6.19 20.48
CA SER A 278 20.16 7.17 21.60
C SER A 278 18.74 7.51 22.10
N SER A 279 17.70 7.10 21.37
CA SER A 279 16.28 7.34 21.68
C SER A 279 15.58 6.13 22.34
N SER A 280 16.22 4.95 22.44
CA SER A 280 15.56 3.66 22.67
C SER A 280 16.10 2.86 23.87
N ASN A 281 16.02 3.41 25.09
CA ASN A 281 16.53 2.75 26.30
C ASN A 281 16.14 1.26 26.40
N SER A 282 17.17 0.40 26.52
CA SER A 282 17.23 -0.98 27.07
C SER A 282 17.54 -2.19 26.15
N ILE A 283 17.71 -2.05 24.82
CA ILE A 283 18.12 -3.16 23.92
C ILE A 283 19.54 -2.96 23.31
N GLU A 284 20.24 -1.89 23.68
CA GLU A 284 21.26 -1.25 22.83
C GLU A 284 22.65 -1.93 22.71
N LYS A 285 23.14 -2.71 23.68
CA LYS A 285 24.54 -3.22 23.63
C LYS A 285 24.79 -4.35 22.62
N ALA A 286 23.76 -5.10 22.23
CA ALA A 286 23.89 -6.15 21.21
C ALA A 286 23.86 -5.57 19.79
N ASN A 287 23.14 -4.47 19.60
CA ASN A 287 22.99 -3.81 18.30
C ASN A 287 24.23 -3.01 17.91
N GLU A 288 24.94 -2.40 18.86
CA GLU A 288 26.22 -1.72 18.60
C GLU A 288 27.25 -2.67 17.96
N ARG A 289 27.42 -3.87 18.53
CA ARG A 289 28.33 -4.89 17.97
C ARG A 289 27.89 -5.38 16.59
N LEU A 290 26.59 -5.42 16.31
CA LEU A 290 26.07 -5.83 15.02
C LEU A 290 26.33 -4.74 13.96
N ILE A 291 26.14 -3.47 14.33
CA ILE A 291 26.43 -2.32 13.46
C ILE A 291 27.93 -2.25 13.15
N ASP A 292 28.80 -2.39 14.15
CA ASP A 292 30.26 -2.39 13.96
C ASP A 292 30.71 -3.56 13.05
N ASN A 293 30.05 -4.72 13.16
CA ASN A 293 30.31 -5.86 12.27
C ASN A 293 29.80 -5.62 10.84
N ILE A 294 28.68 -4.92 10.66
CA ILE A 294 28.16 -4.55 9.34
C ILE A 294 29.08 -3.51 8.69
N ASP A 295 29.48 -2.47 9.42
CA ASP A 295 30.40 -1.44 8.92
C ASP A 295 31.75 -2.09 8.51
N SER A 296 32.26 -3.01 9.33
CA SER A 296 33.48 -3.79 9.01
C SER A 296 33.30 -4.69 7.78
N ALA A 297 32.13 -5.31 7.61
CA ALA A 297 31.84 -6.15 6.43
C ALA A 297 31.67 -5.32 5.15
N LEU A 298 31.05 -4.14 5.25
CA LEU A 298 30.90 -3.18 4.14
C LEU A 298 32.26 -2.62 3.72
N GLU A 299 33.13 -2.30 4.69
CA GLU A 299 34.52 -1.90 4.43
C GLU A 299 35.32 -3.03 3.78
N ALA A 300 35.19 -4.28 4.26
CA ALA A 300 35.85 -5.44 3.66
C ALA A 300 35.41 -5.71 2.21
N LEU A 301 34.13 -5.48 1.88
CA LEU A 301 33.61 -5.55 0.51
C LEU A 301 34.14 -4.40 -0.37
N SER A 302 34.50 -3.26 0.21
CA SER A 302 35.08 -2.12 -0.51
C SER A 302 36.59 -2.26 -0.80
N ILE A 303 37.29 -3.11 -0.03
CA ILE A 303 38.73 -3.34 -0.14
C ILE A 303 39.07 -4.59 -0.98
N SER A 304 38.11 -5.50 -1.17
CA SER A 304 38.32 -6.79 -1.86
C SER A 304 38.06 -6.80 -3.37
N ASN A 305 37.94 -5.64 -4.04
CA ASN A 305 37.86 -5.53 -5.51
C ASN A 305 38.72 -4.41 -6.10
#